data_AF-A0A399EBP6-F1
#
_entry.id   AF-A0A399EBP6-F1
#
_cell.length_a   1.000
_cell.length_b   1.000
_cell.length_c   1.000
_cell.angle_alpha   90.00
_cell.angle_beta   90.00
_cell.angle_gamma   90.00
#
_symmetry.space_group_name_H-M   'P 1'
#
loop_
_entity.id
_entity.type
_entity.pdbx_description
1 polymer ?
#
loop_
_entity_poly.entity_id
_entity_poly.type
_entity_poly.pdbx_seq_one_letter_code
_entity_poly.pdbx_strand_id
1 'polypeptide(L)'
;MRSSPAKQGRLARGRLDLFLFHFLTYKLASDINLNNLFDAFRGWWSRQERSTEEGLRELRRNSDAYRELLEPDPSTRLGAFAERLLRMELSTVYPVLLYLLVEAGLQGAELDAALDDLESYLVRRFVAGLETSNYNRYFVGLIQHLRGRGGQAREALREYLLQGSSPSTRWPGDEEFARAWLHAPAYRRMRSRGTEMVLRALEQRLHTKYQERIEIRDGLTVEHVLPQKWRQRWPAPAASPSPDEAPEDRRARLLHTFGNLTLLTQALNTRNRNDAYALKRGLITRQSALRLNLYFRDVEEWGEEQILERGRRLFELALETWRFPEGAPQPVVNGAAVVGDADPEEPLALVDPEAFVAAVALDLRPRLPEGCALGELRGGQELCYLQVHPAGWHHLAHYEVLVRGDAVSVDFHRELRAPERRPAVEAALAQLLPAVRETFPEQAVELTGTRVFRWLTVRLGTDERPGRAAAALLRLIEHTFARLVERLEGVRD
;
A
#
# COMPACT_ATOMS: atom_id res chain seq x y z
N MET A 1 -19.62 -15.07 16.98
CA MET A 1 -20.48 -14.64 15.87
C MET A 1 -20.34 -15.63 14.72
N ARG A 2 -21.40 -16.38 14.38
CA ARG A 2 -21.37 -17.35 13.27
C ARG A 2 -21.45 -16.57 11.95
N SER A 3 -20.39 -16.60 11.13
CA SER A 3 -20.44 -16.03 9.78
C SER A 3 -21.44 -16.82 8.93
N SER A 4 -22.36 -16.12 8.24
CA SER A 4 -23.34 -16.76 7.35
C SER A 4 -22.64 -17.52 6.19
N PRO A 5 -23.12 -18.72 5.80
CA PRO A 5 -22.55 -19.52 4.71
C PRO A 5 -22.41 -18.76 3.39
N ALA A 6 -23.31 -17.82 3.10
CA ALA A 6 -23.28 -17.00 1.89
C ALA A 6 -22.18 -15.92 1.88
N LYS A 7 -21.71 -15.47 3.05
CA LYS A 7 -20.53 -14.59 3.17
C LYS A 7 -19.24 -15.40 3.00
N GLN A 8 -19.18 -16.59 3.61
CA GLN A 8 -18.07 -17.53 3.38
C GLN A 8 -17.98 -17.97 1.92
N GLY A 9 -19.09 -18.26 1.26
CA GLY A 9 -19.11 -18.64 -0.16
C GLY A 9 -18.59 -17.53 -1.10
N ARG A 10 -18.91 -16.27 -0.84
CA ARG A 10 -18.40 -15.12 -1.62
C ARG A 10 -16.92 -14.84 -1.38
N LEU A 11 -16.47 -14.94 -0.13
CA LEU A 11 -15.05 -14.83 0.22
C LEU A 11 -14.23 -16.01 -0.35
N ALA A 12 -14.78 -17.22 -0.31
CA ALA A 12 -14.18 -18.41 -0.90
C ALA A 12 -14.11 -18.30 -2.43
N ARG A 13 -15.15 -17.77 -3.08
CA ARG A 13 -15.15 -17.49 -4.52
C ARG A 13 -14.05 -16.50 -4.91
N GLY A 14 -13.93 -15.38 -4.18
CA GLY A 14 -12.85 -14.41 -4.42
C GLY A 14 -11.45 -15.01 -4.25
N ARG A 15 -11.23 -15.87 -3.24
CA ARG A 15 -9.96 -16.56 -3.05
C ARG A 15 -9.66 -17.60 -4.13
N LEU A 16 -10.68 -18.34 -4.57
CA LEU A 16 -10.56 -19.31 -5.66
C LEU A 16 -10.24 -18.61 -6.99
N ASP A 17 -10.92 -17.51 -7.29
CA ASP A 17 -10.69 -16.74 -8.52
C ASP A 17 -9.27 -16.16 -8.55
N LEU A 18 -8.77 -15.65 -7.42
CA LEU A 18 -7.38 -15.17 -7.31
C LEU A 18 -6.36 -16.31 -7.44
N PHE A 19 -6.61 -17.47 -6.81
CA PHE A 19 -5.77 -18.64 -6.99
C PHE A 19 -5.70 -19.04 -8.46
N LEU A 20 -6.85 -19.22 -9.11
CA LEU A 20 -6.93 -19.62 -10.50
C LEU A 20 -6.28 -18.59 -11.43
N PHE A 21 -6.41 -17.29 -11.12
CA PHE A 21 -5.71 -16.24 -11.86
C PHE A 21 -4.20 -16.42 -11.80
N HIS A 22 -3.60 -16.49 -10.61
CA HIS A 22 -2.15 -16.65 -10.48
C HIS A 22 -1.67 -17.99 -11.06
N PHE A 23 -2.42 -19.06 -10.81
CA PHE A 23 -2.15 -20.38 -11.35
C PHE A 23 -2.15 -20.38 -12.87
N LEU A 24 -3.16 -19.79 -13.53
CA LEU A 24 -3.23 -19.74 -14.99
C LEU A 24 -2.18 -18.81 -15.59
N THR A 25 -1.88 -17.67 -14.96
CA THR A 25 -0.76 -16.81 -15.37
C THR A 25 0.55 -17.60 -15.37
N TYR A 26 0.79 -18.40 -14.33
CA TYR A 26 1.94 -19.30 -14.25
C TYR A 26 1.89 -20.44 -15.30
N LYS A 27 0.78 -21.18 -15.41
CA LYS A 27 0.64 -22.32 -16.33
C LYS A 27 0.64 -21.93 -17.79
N LEU A 28 0.16 -20.74 -18.12
CA LEU A 28 0.15 -20.25 -19.50
C LEU A 28 1.35 -19.35 -19.81
N ALA A 29 2.02 -18.80 -18.79
CA ALA A 29 3.04 -17.76 -18.92
C ALA A 29 2.56 -16.63 -19.83
N SER A 30 1.36 -16.16 -19.55
CA SER A 30 0.68 -15.10 -20.28
C SER A 30 -0.11 -14.22 -19.33
N ASP A 31 -0.35 -12.97 -19.71
CA ASP A 31 -1.25 -12.09 -18.98
C ASP A 31 -2.69 -12.62 -19.10
N ILE A 32 -3.39 -12.71 -17.97
CA ILE A 32 -4.75 -13.26 -17.89
C ILE A 32 -5.70 -12.15 -17.50
N ASN A 33 -6.81 -12.01 -18.23
CA ASN A 33 -7.87 -11.11 -17.79
C ASN A 33 -8.77 -11.82 -16.79
N LEU A 34 -8.90 -11.28 -15.57
CA LEU A 34 -9.79 -11.81 -14.51
C LEU A 34 -11.24 -11.98 -14.99
N ASN A 35 -11.73 -11.13 -15.90
CA ASN A 35 -13.09 -11.23 -16.45
C ASN A 35 -13.27 -12.48 -17.34
N ASN A 36 -12.17 -12.99 -17.92
CA ASN A 36 -12.18 -14.14 -18.83
C ASN A 36 -11.55 -15.37 -18.18
N LEU A 37 -11.50 -15.42 -16.84
CA LEU A 37 -10.82 -16.46 -16.09
C LEU A 37 -11.36 -17.86 -16.36
N PHE A 38 -12.68 -17.99 -16.49
CA PHE A 38 -13.32 -19.27 -16.81
C PHE A 38 -12.90 -19.80 -18.19
N ASP A 39 -12.85 -18.93 -19.20
CA ASP A 39 -12.43 -19.31 -20.55
C ASP A 39 -10.94 -19.66 -20.61
N ALA A 40 -10.10 -18.89 -19.91
CA ALA A 40 -8.68 -19.22 -19.76
C ALA A 40 -8.49 -20.58 -19.08
N PHE A 41 -9.25 -20.86 -18.02
CA PHE A 41 -9.23 -22.15 -17.33
C PHE A 41 -9.67 -23.29 -18.25
N ARG A 42 -10.81 -23.14 -18.93
CA ARG A 42 -11.33 -24.14 -19.86
C ARG A 42 -10.34 -24.42 -20.99
N GLY A 43 -9.76 -23.36 -21.58
CA GLY A 43 -8.75 -23.47 -22.62
C GLY A 43 -7.49 -24.18 -22.14
N TRP A 44 -7.00 -23.87 -20.93
CA TRP A 44 -5.90 -24.61 -20.32
C TRP A 44 -6.26 -26.08 -20.05
N TRP A 45 -7.45 -26.33 -19.50
CA TRP A 45 -7.90 -27.67 -19.10
C TRP A 45 -8.05 -28.61 -20.29
N SER A 46 -8.60 -28.11 -21.41
CA SER A 46 -8.86 -28.90 -22.62
C SER A 46 -7.64 -29.10 -23.53
N ARG A 47 -6.51 -28.41 -23.29
CA ARG A 47 -5.30 -28.52 -24.14
C ARG A 47 -4.43 -29.76 -23.86
N GLN A 48 -4.66 -30.45 -22.76
CA GLN A 48 -3.85 -31.60 -22.36
C GLN A 48 -4.73 -32.86 -22.37
N GLU A 49 -4.25 -33.92 -23.01
CA GLU A 49 -4.78 -35.26 -22.80
C GLU A 49 -4.37 -35.73 -21.40
N ARG A 50 -5.26 -35.54 -20.43
CA ARG A 50 -5.07 -35.96 -19.04
C ARG A 50 -6.38 -36.44 -18.45
N SER A 51 -6.30 -37.36 -17.51
CA SER A 51 -7.45 -37.74 -16.70
C SER A 51 -7.91 -36.57 -15.81
N THR A 52 -9.18 -36.58 -15.44
CA THR A 52 -9.70 -35.62 -14.45
C THR A 52 -8.92 -35.69 -13.13
N GLU A 53 -8.51 -36.88 -12.72
CA GLU A 53 -7.74 -37.09 -11.49
C GLU A 53 -6.37 -36.41 -11.54
N GLU A 54 -5.64 -36.53 -12.66
CA GLU A 54 -4.34 -35.89 -12.84
C GLU A 54 -4.46 -34.36 -12.82
N GLY A 55 -5.46 -33.80 -13.50
CA GLY A 55 -5.72 -32.36 -13.49
C GLY A 55 -6.08 -31.84 -12.09
N LEU A 56 -6.87 -32.59 -11.32
CA LEU A 56 -7.20 -32.23 -9.94
C LEU A 56 -5.98 -32.34 -9.01
N ARG A 57 -5.12 -33.35 -9.20
CA ARG A 57 -3.84 -33.47 -8.46
C ARG A 57 -2.90 -32.30 -8.74
N GLU A 58 -2.86 -31.80 -9.97
CA GLU A 58 -2.07 -30.61 -10.32
C GLU A 58 -2.63 -29.34 -9.66
N LEU A 59 -3.95 -29.13 -9.72
CA LEU A 59 -4.60 -28.00 -9.05
C LEU A 59 -4.37 -28.02 -7.54
N ARG A 60 -4.47 -29.20 -6.91
CA ARG A 60 -4.24 -29.35 -5.47
C ARG A 60 -2.81 -28.96 -5.09
N ARG A 61 -1.81 -29.48 -5.79
CA ARG A 61 -0.39 -29.14 -5.54
C ARG A 61 -0.14 -27.63 -5.60
N ASN A 62 -0.70 -26.96 -6.61
CA ASN A 62 -0.57 -25.52 -6.75
C ASN A 62 -1.37 -24.74 -5.69
N SER A 63 -2.55 -25.24 -5.31
CA SER A 63 -3.35 -24.64 -4.25
C SER A 63 -2.68 -24.74 -2.89
N ASP A 64 -1.95 -25.83 -2.62
CA ASP A 64 -1.20 -25.99 -1.38
C ASP A 64 -0.04 -24.98 -1.32
N ALA A 65 0.75 -24.83 -2.40
CA ALA A 65 1.79 -23.79 -2.50
C ALA A 65 1.20 -22.36 -2.41
N TYR A 66 0.06 -22.10 -3.05
CA TYR A 66 -0.60 -20.79 -2.97
C TYR A 66 -1.10 -20.48 -1.55
N ARG A 67 -1.58 -21.49 -0.82
CA ARG A 67 -2.00 -21.34 0.59
C ARG A 67 -0.83 -20.90 1.46
N GLU A 68 0.37 -21.48 1.28
CA GLU A 68 1.57 -21.06 2.02
C GLU A 68 1.94 -19.59 1.78
N LEU A 69 1.62 -19.03 0.61
CA LEU A 69 1.81 -17.61 0.31
C LEU A 69 0.74 -16.70 0.96
N LEU A 70 -0.49 -17.20 1.15
CA LEU A 70 -1.58 -16.43 1.76
C LEU A 70 -1.60 -16.51 3.28
N GLU A 71 -1.10 -17.62 3.83
CA GLU A 71 -1.04 -17.93 5.25
C GLU A 71 0.43 -18.16 5.63
N PRO A 72 1.28 -17.10 5.57
CA PRO A 72 2.71 -17.25 5.73
C PRO A 72 3.09 -17.70 7.14
N ASP A 73 3.99 -18.68 7.22
CA ASP A 73 4.70 -19.00 8.46
C ASP A 73 6.00 -18.17 8.54
N PRO A 74 6.05 -17.11 9.38
CA PRO A 74 7.20 -16.22 9.45
C PRO A 74 8.49 -16.89 9.98
N SER A 75 8.39 -18.12 10.51
CA SER A 75 9.57 -18.90 10.90
C SER A 75 10.31 -19.53 9.70
N THR A 76 9.64 -19.61 8.55
CA THR A 76 10.22 -20.10 7.29
C THR A 76 10.70 -18.93 6.42
N ARG A 77 11.68 -19.18 5.56
CA ARG A 77 12.18 -18.17 4.61
C ARG A 77 11.09 -17.71 3.63
N LEU A 78 10.28 -18.65 3.13
CA LEU A 78 9.16 -18.38 2.22
C LEU A 78 8.08 -17.54 2.91
N GLY A 79 7.67 -17.92 4.12
CA GLY A 79 6.65 -17.16 4.84
C GLY A 79 7.13 -15.77 5.23
N ALA A 80 8.39 -15.61 5.64
CA ALA A 80 8.97 -14.28 5.87
C ALA A 80 8.95 -13.41 4.59
N PHE A 81 9.26 -13.99 3.41
CA PHE A 81 9.16 -13.26 2.15
C PHE A 81 7.71 -12.92 1.80
N ALA A 82 6.79 -13.89 1.92
CA ALA A 82 5.38 -13.70 1.63
C ALA A 82 4.74 -12.62 2.53
N GLU A 83 5.11 -12.56 3.82
CA GLU A 83 4.68 -11.45 4.69
C GLU A 83 5.15 -10.10 4.15
N ARG A 84 6.41 -10.00 3.72
CA ARG A 84 6.96 -8.76 3.12
C ARG A 84 6.23 -8.39 1.83
N LEU A 85 5.95 -9.36 0.95
CA LEU A 85 5.16 -9.13 -0.26
C LEU A 85 3.75 -8.60 0.06
N LEU A 86 3.10 -9.13 1.10
CA LEU A 86 1.82 -8.60 1.56
C LEU A 86 1.95 -7.14 2.01
N ARG A 87 3.01 -6.79 2.76
CA ARG A 87 3.27 -5.42 3.23
C ARG A 87 3.61 -4.44 2.11
N MET A 88 4.24 -4.91 1.03
CA MET A 88 4.52 -4.13 -0.18
C MET A 88 3.35 -4.14 -1.19
N GLU A 89 2.33 -4.96 -0.96
CA GLU A 89 1.17 -5.15 -1.87
C GLU A 89 1.56 -5.70 -3.25
N LEU A 90 2.56 -6.59 -3.29
CA LEU A 90 3.14 -7.13 -4.53
C LEU A 90 2.70 -8.56 -4.83
N SER A 91 1.39 -8.77 -5.04
CA SER A 91 0.86 -10.11 -5.42
C SER A 91 1.21 -10.53 -6.84
N THR A 92 1.71 -9.61 -7.67
CA THR A 92 2.07 -9.85 -9.09
C THR A 92 3.25 -10.80 -9.26
N VAL A 93 4.05 -11.01 -8.20
CA VAL A 93 5.16 -11.99 -8.19
C VAL A 93 4.68 -13.42 -7.88
N TYR A 94 3.46 -13.61 -7.38
CA TYR A 94 2.97 -14.93 -6.95
C TYR A 94 3.02 -16.01 -8.04
N PRO A 95 2.74 -15.72 -9.33
CA PRO A 95 2.92 -16.71 -10.39
C PRO A 95 4.37 -17.21 -10.51
N VAL A 96 5.37 -16.36 -10.29
CA VAL A 96 6.79 -16.75 -10.27
C VAL A 96 7.06 -17.66 -9.09
N LEU A 97 6.53 -17.34 -7.91
CA LEU A 97 6.67 -18.19 -6.73
C LEU A 97 6.03 -19.57 -6.92
N LEU A 98 4.83 -19.63 -7.53
CA LEU A 98 4.20 -20.90 -7.88
C LEU A 98 5.06 -21.71 -8.85
N TYR A 99 5.65 -21.07 -9.86
CA TYR A 99 6.60 -21.71 -10.77
C TYR A 99 7.80 -22.31 -10.01
N LEU A 100 8.46 -21.52 -9.16
CA LEU A 100 9.66 -21.94 -8.44
C LEU A 100 9.37 -23.11 -7.48
N LEU A 101 8.25 -23.04 -6.75
CA LEU A 101 7.87 -24.03 -5.75
C LEU A 101 7.37 -25.34 -6.39
N VAL A 102 6.60 -25.26 -7.48
CA VAL A 102 5.85 -26.41 -8.01
C VAL A 102 6.46 -26.99 -9.29
N GLU A 103 6.83 -26.14 -10.26
CA GLU A 103 7.33 -26.62 -11.56
C GLU A 103 8.83 -26.83 -11.57
N ALA A 104 9.59 -25.84 -11.09
CA ALA A 104 11.03 -26.00 -10.86
C ALA A 104 11.31 -26.90 -9.65
N GLY A 105 10.36 -26.97 -8.71
CA GLY A 105 10.46 -27.84 -7.53
C GLY A 105 11.61 -27.44 -6.60
N LEU A 106 11.95 -26.15 -6.53
CA LEU A 106 13.04 -25.66 -5.68
C LEU A 106 12.71 -25.86 -4.21
N GLN A 107 13.71 -26.29 -3.44
CA GLN A 107 13.60 -26.54 -2.00
C GLN A 107 14.88 -26.16 -1.26
N GLY A 108 14.79 -26.04 0.07
CA GLY A 108 15.93 -25.78 0.95
C GLY A 108 16.75 -24.57 0.52
N ALA A 109 18.08 -24.71 0.52
CA ALA A 109 19.01 -23.62 0.26
C ALA A 109 18.89 -23.02 -1.16
N GLU A 110 18.46 -23.80 -2.16
CA GLU A 110 18.30 -23.30 -3.52
C GLU A 110 17.07 -22.40 -3.65
N LEU A 111 15.95 -22.81 -3.04
CA LEU A 111 14.77 -21.97 -2.93
C LEU A 111 15.10 -20.71 -2.14
N ASP A 112 15.70 -20.83 -0.95
CA ASP A 112 16.02 -19.70 -0.09
C ASP A 112 16.84 -18.65 -0.83
N ALA A 113 17.82 -19.08 -1.61
CA ALA A 113 18.66 -18.17 -2.36
C ALA A 113 17.95 -17.54 -3.59
N ALA A 114 17.02 -18.25 -4.23
CA ALA A 114 16.14 -17.67 -5.25
C ALA A 114 15.19 -16.61 -4.65
N LEU A 115 14.68 -16.86 -3.43
CA LEU A 115 13.87 -15.91 -2.69
C LEU A 115 14.70 -14.70 -2.23
N ASP A 116 15.96 -14.88 -1.85
CA ASP A 116 16.88 -13.79 -1.52
C ASP A 116 17.13 -12.86 -2.71
N ASP A 117 17.33 -13.42 -3.90
CA ASP A 117 17.49 -12.64 -5.14
C ASP A 117 16.22 -11.84 -5.46
N LEU A 118 15.05 -12.49 -5.44
CA LEU A 118 13.76 -11.82 -5.67
C LEU A 118 13.45 -10.76 -4.63
N GLU A 119 13.68 -11.06 -3.35
CA GLU A 119 13.40 -10.14 -2.27
C GLU A 119 14.30 -8.92 -2.34
N SER A 120 15.60 -9.13 -2.54
CA SER A 120 16.55 -8.02 -2.67
C SER A 120 16.19 -7.12 -3.85
N TYR A 121 15.88 -7.71 -5.02
CA TYR A 121 15.39 -6.96 -6.18
C TYR A 121 14.16 -6.11 -5.83
N LEU A 122 13.13 -6.70 -5.23
CA LEU A 122 11.88 -6.02 -4.92
C LEU A 122 12.03 -4.94 -3.84
N VAL A 123 12.73 -5.24 -2.74
CA VAL A 123 12.88 -4.29 -1.62
C VAL A 123 13.76 -3.11 -2.02
N ARG A 124 14.85 -3.33 -2.76
CA ARG A 124 15.67 -2.23 -3.28
C ARG A 124 14.86 -1.31 -4.18
N ARG A 125 14.03 -1.86 -5.08
CA ARG A 125 13.11 -1.07 -5.92
C ARG A 125 12.06 -0.33 -5.08
N PHE A 126 11.52 -0.97 -4.05
CA PHE A 126 10.52 -0.37 -3.16
C PHE A 126 11.09 0.82 -2.37
N VAL A 127 12.29 0.69 -1.81
CA VAL A 127 13.00 1.79 -1.13
C VAL A 127 13.37 2.90 -2.11
N ALA A 128 13.87 2.55 -3.30
CA ALA A 128 14.18 3.49 -4.36
C ALA A 128 12.94 4.21 -4.94
N GLY A 129 11.73 3.70 -4.69
CA GLY A 129 10.48 4.29 -5.17
C GLY A 129 10.26 4.11 -6.66
N LEU A 130 10.74 3.00 -7.21
CA LEU A 130 10.61 2.71 -8.63
C LEU A 130 9.22 2.18 -8.97
N GLU A 131 8.77 2.49 -10.18
CA GLU A 131 7.43 2.12 -10.65
C GLU A 131 7.23 0.60 -10.75
N THR A 132 5.98 0.18 -10.53
CA THR A 132 5.56 -1.23 -10.58
C THR A 132 4.60 -1.53 -11.73
N SER A 133 4.30 -0.54 -12.57
CA SER A 133 3.29 -0.59 -13.66
C SER A 133 3.50 -1.75 -14.65
N ASN A 134 4.74 -2.16 -14.86
CA ASN A 134 5.10 -3.22 -15.80
C ASN A 134 5.31 -4.60 -15.14
N TYR A 135 5.07 -4.76 -13.83
CA TYR A 135 5.40 -5.99 -13.10
C TYR A 135 4.67 -7.22 -13.64
N ASN A 136 3.39 -7.11 -13.99
CA ASN A 136 2.64 -8.24 -14.55
C ASN A 136 3.32 -8.79 -15.81
N ARG A 137 3.65 -7.93 -16.77
CA ARG A 137 4.30 -8.33 -18.02
C ARG A 137 5.74 -8.82 -17.76
N TYR A 138 6.47 -8.13 -16.90
CA TYR A 138 7.85 -8.49 -16.58
C TYR A 138 7.96 -9.86 -15.92
N PHE A 139 7.12 -10.15 -14.91
CA PHE A 139 7.13 -11.45 -14.23
C PHE A 139 6.55 -12.58 -15.10
N VAL A 140 5.62 -12.28 -16.01
CA VAL A 140 5.24 -13.24 -17.06
C VAL A 140 6.43 -13.57 -17.96
N GLY A 141 7.20 -12.56 -18.40
CA GLY A 141 8.42 -12.76 -19.18
C GLY A 141 9.49 -13.56 -18.43
N LEU A 142 9.62 -13.33 -17.12
CA LEU A 142 10.48 -14.13 -16.25
C LEU A 142 10.07 -15.60 -16.25
N ILE A 143 8.78 -15.93 -16.09
CA ILE A 143 8.31 -17.32 -16.14
C ILE A 143 8.62 -17.97 -17.50
N GLN A 144 8.46 -17.21 -18.60
CA GLN A 144 8.84 -17.70 -19.93
C GLN A 144 10.34 -17.99 -20.03
N HIS A 145 11.19 -17.14 -19.45
CA HIS A 145 12.64 -17.31 -19.43
C HIS A 145 13.10 -18.52 -18.58
N LEU A 146 12.40 -18.77 -17.47
CA LEU A 146 12.69 -19.88 -16.55
C LEU A 146 12.28 -21.25 -17.10
N ARG A 147 11.22 -21.31 -17.92
CA ARG A 147 10.72 -22.58 -18.46
C ARG A 147 11.79 -23.36 -19.21
N GLY A 148 11.89 -24.65 -18.89
CA GLY A 148 12.87 -25.55 -19.49
C GLY A 148 14.29 -25.42 -18.92
N ARG A 149 14.53 -24.54 -17.94
CA ARG A 149 15.85 -24.41 -17.29
C ARG A 149 16.12 -25.49 -16.23
N GLY A 150 15.10 -26.22 -15.78
CA GLY A 150 15.25 -27.33 -14.84
C GLY A 150 15.95 -26.91 -13.55
N GLY A 151 16.95 -27.67 -13.11
CA GLY A 151 17.78 -27.37 -11.93
C GLY A 151 18.73 -26.17 -12.07
N GLN A 152 18.52 -25.28 -13.05
CA GLN A 152 19.20 -23.99 -13.20
C GLN A 152 18.22 -22.81 -13.05
N ALA A 153 17.05 -23.06 -12.46
CA ALA A 153 16.00 -22.06 -12.34
C ALA A 153 16.45 -20.84 -11.52
N ARG A 154 17.29 -21.03 -10.50
CA ARG A 154 17.84 -19.93 -9.71
C ARG A 154 18.80 -19.06 -10.52
N GLU A 155 19.72 -19.67 -11.25
CA GLU A 155 20.71 -18.95 -12.07
C GLU A 155 20.00 -18.14 -13.15
N ALA A 156 19.04 -18.76 -13.84
CA ALA A 156 18.23 -18.10 -14.86
C ALA A 156 17.37 -16.96 -14.29
N LEU A 157 16.84 -17.12 -13.07
CA LEU A 157 16.12 -16.07 -12.35
C LEU A 157 17.04 -14.86 -12.14
N ARG A 158 18.21 -15.09 -11.56
CA ARG A 158 19.19 -14.03 -11.28
C ARG A 158 19.65 -13.33 -12.56
N GLU A 159 19.96 -14.10 -13.60
CA GLU A 159 20.33 -13.58 -14.92
C GLU A 159 19.25 -12.63 -15.46
N TYR A 160 17.99 -13.05 -15.44
CA TYR A 160 16.87 -12.24 -15.93
C TYR A 160 16.67 -10.94 -15.14
N LEU A 161 16.80 -10.99 -13.81
CA LEU A 161 16.69 -9.81 -12.97
C LEU A 161 17.85 -8.82 -13.23
N LEU A 162 19.06 -9.32 -13.46
CA LEU A 162 20.24 -8.50 -13.79
C LEU A 162 20.18 -7.88 -15.20
N GLN A 163 19.49 -8.53 -16.15
CA GLN A 163 19.28 -7.99 -17.51
C GLN A 163 18.31 -6.79 -17.54
N GLY A 164 17.53 -6.58 -16.48
CA GLY A 164 16.65 -5.42 -16.38
C GLY A 164 17.43 -4.10 -16.36
N SER A 165 17.19 -3.24 -17.35
CA SER A 165 17.87 -1.94 -17.47
C SER A 165 16.91 -0.74 -17.45
N SER A 166 15.61 -0.96 -17.69
CA SER A 166 14.61 0.11 -17.72
C SER A 166 14.21 0.55 -16.31
N PRO A 167 13.65 1.76 -16.11
CA PRO A 167 13.11 2.16 -14.80
C PRO A 167 12.10 1.19 -14.18
N SER A 168 11.30 0.54 -15.03
CA SER A 168 10.29 -0.43 -14.59
C SER A 168 10.83 -1.83 -14.28
N THR A 169 12.09 -2.13 -14.62
CA THR A 169 12.64 -3.50 -14.53
C THR A 169 14.06 -3.61 -13.97
N ARG A 170 14.78 -2.50 -13.79
CA ARG A 170 16.17 -2.54 -13.29
C ARG A 170 16.28 -3.00 -11.86
N TRP A 171 17.36 -3.70 -11.53
CA TRP A 171 17.76 -4.00 -10.15
C TRP A 171 18.63 -2.85 -9.62
N PRO A 172 18.20 -2.09 -8.60
CA PRO A 172 19.01 -1.00 -8.07
C PRO A 172 20.33 -1.51 -7.46
N GLY A 173 21.44 -0.95 -7.91
CA GLY A 173 22.77 -1.18 -7.33
C GLY A 173 22.92 -0.57 -5.94
N ASP A 174 24.05 -0.81 -5.30
CA ASP A 174 24.30 -0.37 -3.92
C ASP A 174 24.32 1.15 -3.79
N GLU A 175 24.83 1.87 -4.78
CA GLU A 175 24.84 3.34 -4.77
C GLU A 175 23.45 3.95 -4.90
N GLU A 176 22.61 3.41 -5.79
CA GLU A 176 21.21 3.86 -5.93
C GLU A 176 20.42 3.55 -4.66
N PHE A 177 20.64 2.36 -4.10
CA PHE A 177 20.01 1.95 -2.85
C PHE A 177 20.44 2.84 -1.68
N ALA A 178 21.73 3.17 -1.56
CA ALA A 178 22.27 4.06 -0.53
C ALA A 178 21.67 5.46 -0.61
N ARG A 179 21.62 6.06 -1.82
CA ARG A 179 21.04 7.40 -2.01
C ARG A 179 19.57 7.43 -1.61
N ALA A 180 18.79 6.43 -2.05
CA ALA A 180 17.39 6.33 -1.67
C ALA A 180 17.23 6.15 -0.15
N TRP A 181 18.05 5.29 0.46
CA TRP A 181 18.00 4.99 1.89
C TRP A 181 18.25 6.21 2.78
N LEU A 182 19.29 6.99 2.43
CA LEU A 182 19.77 8.10 3.25
C LEU A 182 19.01 9.40 3.01
N HIS A 183 18.42 9.59 1.83
CA HIS A 183 17.90 10.90 1.41
C HIS A 183 16.44 10.89 0.98
N ALA A 184 15.87 9.75 0.59
CA ALA A 184 14.47 9.72 0.20
C ALA A 184 13.54 9.74 1.43
N PRO A 185 12.34 10.33 1.31
CA PRO A 185 11.36 10.36 2.40
C PRO A 185 10.66 8.99 2.54
N ALA A 186 11.40 7.99 3.03
CA ALA A 186 10.98 6.60 3.22
C ALA A 186 9.56 6.48 3.79
N TYR A 187 9.26 7.18 4.89
CA TYR A 187 7.93 7.11 5.52
C TYR A 187 6.80 7.60 4.60
N ARG A 188 7.02 8.66 3.81
CA ARG A 188 5.99 9.18 2.89
C ARG A 188 5.77 8.23 1.71
N ARG A 189 6.86 7.71 1.17
CA ARG A 189 6.88 6.84 -0.01
C ARG A 189 6.26 5.47 0.27
N MET A 190 6.74 4.78 1.30
CA MET A 190 6.33 3.41 1.62
C MET A 190 5.15 3.34 2.60
N ARG A 191 4.72 4.50 3.12
CA ARG A 191 3.73 4.63 4.19
C ARG A 191 4.16 3.87 5.46
N SER A 192 3.29 3.87 6.47
CA SER A 192 3.58 3.19 7.74
C SER A 192 3.85 1.70 7.55
N ARG A 193 3.02 1.01 6.75
CA ARG A 193 3.07 -0.45 6.57
C ARG A 193 4.38 -0.92 5.94
N GLY A 194 4.83 -0.28 4.86
CA GLY A 194 6.08 -0.63 4.18
C GLY A 194 7.31 -0.23 4.98
N THR A 195 7.27 0.93 5.64
CA THR A 195 8.35 1.36 6.54
C THR A 195 8.51 0.43 7.73
N GLU A 196 7.40 0.00 8.34
CA GLU A 196 7.40 -0.96 9.43
C GLU A 196 8.02 -2.28 9.00
N MET A 197 7.67 -2.78 7.80
CA MET A 197 8.23 -4.00 7.23
C MET A 197 9.76 -3.94 7.13
N VAL A 198 10.32 -2.85 6.56
CA VAL A 198 11.77 -2.67 6.43
C VAL A 198 12.44 -2.64 7.79
N LEU A 199 11.94 -1.82 8.72
CA LEU A 199 12.51 -1.72 10.07
C LEU A 199 12.42 -3.06 10.82
N ARG A 200 11.32 -3.81 10.68
CA ARG A 200 11.15 -5.13 11.29
C ARG A 200 12.16 -6.14 10.75
N ALA A 201 12.46 -6.10 9.45
CA ALA A 201 13.51 -6.94 8.87
C ALA A 201 14.91 -6.59 9.43
N LEU A 202 15.21 -5.30 9.63
CA LEU A 202 16.47 -4.89 10.27
C LEU A 202 16.54 -5.30 11.75
N GLU A 203 15.44 -5.18 12.48
CA GLU A 203 15.34 -5.67 13.86
C GLU A 203 15.65 -7.16 13.91
N GLN A 204 15.04 -7.97 13.04
CA GLN A 204 15.32 -9.40 12.94
C GLN A 204 16.81 -9.66 12.66
N ARG A 205 17.42 -8.90 11.73
CA ARG A 205 18.84 -9.03 11.38
C ARG A 205 19.78 -8.70 12.53
N LEU A 206 19.39 -7.78 13.42
CA LEU A 206 20.16 -7.39 14.60
C LEU A 206 20.27 -8.50 15.65
N HIS A 207 19.39 -9.50 15.65
CA HIS A 207 19.44 -10.63 16.57
C HIS A 207 20.45 -11.69 16.09
N THR A 208 21.48 -11.92 16.89
CA THR A 208 22.50 -12.95 16.65
C THR A 208 22.37 -14.09 17.66
N LYS A 209 23.27 -15.08 17.62
CA LYS A 209 23.35 -16.15 18.63
C LYS A 209 23.58 -15.66 20.07
N TYR A 210 23.98 -14.40 20.25
CA TYR A 210 24.22 -13.78 21.56
C TYR A 210 23.00 -13.07 22.13
N GLN A 211 21.87 -13.06 21.41
CA GLN A 211 20.63 -12.43 21.84
C GLN A 211 19.51 -13.45 21.95
N GLU A 212 18.57 -13.20 22.86
CA GLU A 212 17.35 -13.94 22.96
C GLU A 212 16.48 -13.74 21.71
N ARG A 213 15.80 -14.79 21.28
CA ARG A 213 14.78 -14.67 20.24
C ARG A 213 13.52 -14.06 20.87
N ILE A 214 13.19 -12.83 20.48
CA ILE A 214 12.01 -12.13 20.96
C ILE A 214 10.86 -12.33 19.97
N GLU A 215 9.73 -12.84 20.45
CA GLU A 215 8.49 -12.89 19.68
C GLU A 215 7.71 -11.57 19.89
N ILE A 216 7.58 -10.78 18.82
CA ILE A 216 6.83 -9.52 18.86
C ILE A 216 5.38 -9.82 18.48
N ARG A 217 4.51 -9.92 19.49
CA ARG A 217 3.07 -10.19 19.29
C ARG A 217 2.23 -8.94 19.07
N ASP A 218 2.69 -7.79 19.57
CA ASP A 218 1.97 -6.53 19.45
C ASP A 218 2.13 -5.91 18.05
N GLY A 219 1.09 -5.17 17.65
CA GLY A 219 1.17 -4.27 16.50
C GLY A 219 2.19 -3.16 16.77
N LEU A 220 3.21 -3.07 15.91
CA LEU A 220 4.20 -2.00 15.97
C LEU A 220 3.78 -0.86 15.05
N THR A 221 4.12 0.34 15.48
CA THR A 221 3.91 1.59 14.73
C THR A 221 5.26 2.23 14.47
N VAL A 222 5.36 2.95 13.36
CA VAL A 222 6.55 3.74 13.05
C VAL A 222 6.52 5.02 13.89
N GLU A 223 7.63 5.28 14.56
CA GLU A 223 7.87 6.50 15.33
C GLU A 223 8.89 7.39 14.64
N HIS A 224 8.63 8.70 14.63
CA HIS A 224 9.58 9.73 14.23
C HIS A 224 10.31 10.24 15.47
N VAL A 225 11.59 9.91 15.63
CA VAL A 225 12.36 10.29 16.83
C VAL A 225 12.44 11.82 16.93
N LEU A 226 12.96 12.48 15.88
CA LEU A 226 12.67 13.88 15.60
C LEU A 226 11.23 13.97 15.08
N PRO A 227 10.29 14.56 15.86
CA PRO A 227 8.87 14.51 15.53
C PRO A 227 8.52 15.44 14.36
N GLN A 228 7.42 15.15 13.68
CA GLN A 228 6.93 15.99 12.58
C GLN A 228 6.58 17.42 13.05
N LYS A 229 6.03 17.57 14.27
CA LYS A 229 5.75 18.87 14.90
C LYS A 229 6.91 19.36 15.77
N TRP A 230 8.15 19.24 15.27
CA TRP A 230 9.38 19.56 16.03
C TRP A 230 9.46 21.02 16.50
N ARG A 231 8.92 21.98 15.73
CA ARG A 231 8.97 23.43 16.06
C ARG A 231 8.43 23.80 17.45
N GLN A 232 7.64 22.92 18.08
CA GLN A 232 7.05 23.16 19.39
C GLN A 232 8.00 22.92 20.57
N ARG A 233 8.93 21.96 20.44
CA ARG A 233 9.71 21.43 21.59
C ARG A 233 11.18 21.12 21.26
N TRP A 234 11.59 21.30 20.02
CA TRP A 234 12.94 21.02 19.55
C TRP A 234 13.64 22.30 19.09
N PRO A 235 14.97 22.40 19.25
CA PRO A 235 15.73 23.55 18.81
C PRO A 235 15.62 23.74 17.30
N ALA A 236 15.96 24.95 16.82
CA ALA A 236 16.08 25.22 15.39
C ALA A 236 17.08 24.24 14.72
N PRO A 237 16.95 23.99 13.41
CA PRO A 237 17.90 23.15 12.68
C PRO A 237 19.34 23.65 12.79
N ALA A 238 20.29 22.72 12.89
CA ALA A 238 21.70 23.05 12.83
C ALA A 238 22.05 23.62 11.45
N ALA A 239 23.11 24.44 11.38
CA ALA A 239 23.60 24.96 10.11
C ALA A 239 23.83 23.83 9.10
N SER A 240 23.45 24.07 7.84
CA SER A 240 23.71 23.11 6.77
C SER A 240 25.21 23.10 6.44
N PRO A 241 25.82 21.92 6.22
CA PRO A 241 27.18 21.84 5.72
C PRO A 241 27.28 22.25 4.25
N SER A 242 26.16 22.26 3.51
CA SER A 242 26.09 22.78 2.14
C SER A 242 25.59 24.23 2.16
N PRO A 243 26.34 25.19 1.58
CA PRO A 243 25.94 26.60 1.55
C PRO A 243 24.66 26.85 0.73
N ASP A 244 24.35 25.98 -0.22
CA ASP A 244 23.19 26.10 -1.12
C ASP A 244 21.91 25.48 -0.53
N GLU A 245 21.96 25.01 0.71
CA GLU A 245 20.87 24.29 1.34
C GLU A 245 20.45 24.96 2.65
N ALA A 246 19.19 25.38 2.73
CA ALA A 246 18.66 25.94 3.96
C ALA A 246 18.59 24.87 5.06
N PRO A 247 18.96 25.21 6.33
CA PRO A 247 18.86 24.29 7.47
C PRO A 247 17.48 23.64 7.65
N GLU A 248 16.39 24.39 7.40
CA GLU A 248 15.03 23.85 7.49
C GLU A 248 14.73 22.81 6.41
N ASP A 249 15.19 23.02 5.19
CA ASP A 249 15.01 22.09 4.08
C ASP A 249 15.77 20.79 4.34
N ARG A 250 16.99 20.91 4.86
CA ARG A 250 17.79 19.76 5.30
C ARG A 250 17.05 18.92 6.33
N ARG A 251 16.52 19.55 7.38
CA ARG A 251 15.71 18.87 8.39
C ARG A 251 14.47 18.23 7.78
N ALA A 252 13.75 18.95 6.91
CA ALA A 252 12.53 18.46 6.28
C ALA A 252 12.77 17.20 5.44
N ARG A 253 13.89 17.14 4.71
CA ARG A 253 14.28 15.95 3.95
C ARG A 253 14.64 14.78 4.86
N LEU A 254 15.43 15.02 5.91
CA LEU A 254 15.87 13.98 6.85
C LEU A 254 14.74 13.44 7.74
N LEU A 255 13.70 14.23 8.00
CA LEU A 255 12.58 13.92 8.88
C LEU A 255 11.96 12.54 8.60
N HIS A 256 11.85 12.16 7.33
CA HIS A 256 11.18 10.93 6.90
C HIS A 256 12.15 9.83 6.45
N THR A 257 13.44 9.96 6.72
CA THR A 257 14.48 8.97 6.37
C THR A 257 14.62 7.89 7.43
N PHE A 258 15.11 6.70 7.06
CA PHE A 258 15.27 5.57 7.99
C PHE A 258 16.10 5.90 9.24
N GLY A 259 17.07 6.80 9.11
CA GLY A 259 17.86 7.28 10.24
C GLY A 259 17.00 7.85 11.38
N ASN A 260 15.91 8.54 11.06
CA ASN A 260 15.00 9.15 12.04
C ASN A 260 13.86 8.23 12.51
N LEU A 261 13.68 7.07 11.87
CA LEU A 261 12.51 6.22 12.06
C LEU A 261 12.85 5.03 12.95
N THR A 262 11.93 4.69 13.85
CA THR A 262 12.02 3.46 14.65
C THR A 262 10.66 2.82 14.86
N LEU A 263 10.62 1.67 15.53
CA LEU A 263 9.40 0.95 15.86
C LEU A 263 9.08 1.06 17.35
N LEU A 264 7.82 1.32 17.67
CA LEU A 264 7.28 1.30 19.03
C LEU A 264 5.88 0.68 19.01
N THR A 265 5.45 0.14 20.16
CA THR A 265 4.02 -0.19 20.33
C THR A 265 3.17 1.08 20.23
N GLN A 266 1.91 0.94 19.81
CA GLN A 266 1.01 2.09 19.67
C GLN A 266 0.87 2.89 20.98
N ALA A 267 0.81 2.20 22.12
CA ALA A 267 0.72 2.82 23.44
C ALA A 267 1.97 3.66 23.78
N LEU A 268 3.16 3.11 23.51
CA LEU A 268 4.42 3.80 23.77
C LEU A 268 4.59 5.01 22.82
N ASN A 269 4.27 4.85 21.53
CA ASN A 269 4.29 5.93 20.55
C ASN A 269 3.36 7.10 20.95
N THR A 270 2.13 6.77 21.37
CA THR A 270 1.14 7.74 21.87
C THR A 270 1.58 8.47 23.14
N ARG A 271 2.46 7.86 23.94
CA ARG A 271 3.08 8.51 25.12
C ARG A 271 4.30 9.35 24.73
N ASN A 272 5.01 8.98 23.67
CA ASN A 272 6.27 9.60 23.23
C ASN A 272 6.05 10.90 22.42
N ARG A 273 5.00 10.94 21.57
CA ARG A 273 4.53 12.09 20.76
C ARG A 273 5.65 13.05 20.30
N ASN A 274 5.43 14.36 20.48
CA ASN A 274 6.30 15.43 20.04
C ASN A 274 7.21 15.93 21.17
N ASP A 275 7.45 15.12 22.21
CA ASP A 275 8.27 15.54 23.35
C ASP A 275 9.72 15.81 22.95
N ALA A 276 10.43 16.53 23.83
CA ALA A 276 11.86 16.79 23.67
C ALA A 276 12.66 15.47 23.68
N TYR A 277 13.80 15.45 22.98
CA TYR A 277 14.58 14.23 22.78
C TYR A 277 14.91 13.50 24.08
N ALA A 278 15.37 14.20 25.13
CA ALA A 278 15.77 13.58 26.39
C ALA A 278 14.63 12.75 27.03
N LEU A 279 13.39 13.24 26.97
CA LEU A 279 12.20 12.51 27.43
C LEU A 279 11.92 11.32 26.53
N LYS A 280 11.96 11.52 25.20
CA LYS A 280 11.72 10.46 24.23
C LYS A 280 12.72 9.31 24.36
N ARG A 281 14.01 9.64 24.41
CA ARG A 281 15.13 8.72 24.66
C ARG A 281 14.90 7.93 25.95
N GLY A 282 14.58 8.61 27.05
CA GLY A 282 14.32 7.96 28.34
C GLY A 282 13.15 6.97 28.29
N LEU A 283 12.05 7.31 27.60
CA LEU A 283 10.90 6.40 27.44
C LEU A 283 11.24 5.21 26.53
N ILE A 284 11.82 5.47 25.36
CA ILE A 284 12.19 4.44 24.38
C ILE A 284 13.14 3.42 25.01
N THR A 285 14.22 3.89 25.66
CA THR A 285 15.28 3.03 26.20
C THR A 285 14.86 2.22 27.43
N ARG A 286 13.87 2.71 28.20
CA ARG A 286 13.34 2.01 29.38
C ARG A 286 12.26 0.98 29.03
N GLN A 287 11.45 1.25 28.00
CA GLN A 287 10.22 0.49 27.74
C GLN A 287 10.33 -0.44 26.54
N SER A 288 11.18 -0.12 25.54
CA SER A 288 11.28 -0.94 24.34
C SER A 288 12.26 -2.10 24.52
N ALA A 289 11.84 -3.29 24.11
CA ALA A 289 12.70 -4.47 24.04
C ALA A 289 13.44 -4.61 22.69
N LEU A 290 13.16 -3.73 21.71
CA LEU A 290 13.71 -3.85 20.36
C LEU A 290 15.17 -3.41 20.32
N ARG A 291 16.03 -4.17 19.62
CA ARG A 291 17.45 -3.86 19.44
C ARG A 291 17.66 -2.57 18.66
N LEU A 292 16.80 -2.28 17.68
CA LEU A 292 16.75 -1.00 16.96
C LEU A 292 16.72 0.22 17.90
N ASN A 293 16.11 0.06 19.08
CA ASN A 293 15.92 1.12 20.05
C ASN A 293 17.05 1.20 21.10
N LEU A 294 17.85 0.14 21.25
CA LEU A 294 19.03 0.17 22.14
C LEU A 294 20.06 1.20 21.68
N TYR A 295 20.12 1.46 20.36
CA TYR A 295 20.97 2.51 19.79
C TYR A 295 20.83 3.86 20.50
N PHE A 296 19.61 4.23 20.91
CA PHE A 296 19.36 5.53 21.53
C PHE A 296 19.89 5.64 22.96
N ARG A 297 20.35 4.55 23.59
CA ARG A 297 20.83 4.58 24.99
C ARG A 297 22.02 5.51 25.17
N ASP A 298 22.97 5.44 24.23
CA ASP A 298 24.27 6.12 24.34
C ASP A 298 24.33 7.40 23.49
N VAL A 299 23.17 7.85 22.99
CA VAL A 299 23.05 9.03 22.13
C VAL A 299 22.43 10.16 22.92
N GLU A 300 23.24 11.12 23.34
CA GLU A 300 22.78 12.20 24.22
C GLU A 300 21.94 13.26 23.50
N GLU A 301 22.25 13.51 22.23
CA GLU A 301 21.60 14.53 21.41
C GLU A 301 21.04 13.93 20.12
N TRP A 302 20.00 14.55 19.57
CA TRP A 302 19.39 14.11 18.33
C TRP A 302 19.20 15.28 17.38
N GLY A 303 19.91 15.23 16.26
CA GLY A 303 19.84 16.21 15.19
C GLY A 303 20.14 15.57 13.84
N GLU A 304 20.35 16.42 12.84
CA GLU A 304 20.55 16.01 11.44
C GLU A 304 21.76 15.08 11.28
N GLU A 305 22.86 15.35 11.99
CA GLU A 305 24.06 14.51 11.94
C GLU A 305 23.82 13.12 12.53
N GLN A 306 23.12 13.02 13.67
CA GLN A 306 22.81 11.74 14.29
C GLN A 306 21.80 10.94 13.47
N ILE A 307 20.87 11.61 12.79
CA ILE A 307 19.94 10.97 11.85
C ILE A 307 20.73 10.36 10.68
N LEU A 308 21.65 11.12 10.07
CA LEU A 308 22.47 10.61 8.96
C LEU A 308 23.39 9.47 9.41
N GLU A 309 24.05 9.61 10.55
CA GLU A 309 24.93 8.59 11.11
C GLU A 309 24.17 7.28 11.38
N ARG A 310 23.01 7.36 12.06
CA ARG A 310 22.16 6.18 12.25
C ARG A 310 21.67 5.62 10.92
N GLY A 311 21.33 6.48 9.96
CA GLY A 311 20.95 6.09 8.60
C GLY A 311 22.00 5.22 7.93
N ARG A 312 23.29 5.60 8.02
CA ARG A 312 24.42 4.83 7.47
C ARG A 312 24.58 3.48 8.16
N ARG A 313 24.51 3.44 9.49
CA ARG A 313 24.59 2.16 10.24
C ARG A 313 23.45 1.20 9.90
N LEU A 314 22.23 1.71 9.77
CA LEU A 314 21.09 0.89 9.33
C LEU A 314 21.24 0.45 7.87
N PHE A 315 21.91 1.24 7.03
CA PHE A 315 22.17 0.88 5.65
C PHE A 315 23.14 -0.29 5.51
N GLU A 316 24.17 -0.38 6.37
CA GLU A 316 25.07 -1.54 6.42
C GLU A 316 24.29 -2.84 6.66
N LEU A 317 23.35 -2.82 7.60
CA LEU A 317 22.43 -3.94 7.83
C LEU A 317 21.51 -4.21 6.63
N ALA A 318 21.06 -3.17 5.95
CA ALA A 318 20.23 -3.29 4.75
C ALA A 318 21.00 -3.94 3.59
N LEU A 319 22.28 -3.62 3.41
CA LEU A 319 23.14 -4.26 2.40
C LEU A 319 23.32 -5.75 2.69
N GLU A 320 23.48 -6.13 3.95
CA GLU A 320 23.58 -7.54 4.33
C GLU A 320 22.27 -8.31 4.16
N THR A 321 21.13 -7.64 4.37
CA THR A 321 19.79 -8.24 4.32
C THR A 321 19.29 -8.36 2.88
N TRP A 322 19.51 -7.33 2.06
CA TRP A 322 19.08 -7.25 0.66
C TRP A 322 20.31 -7.02 -0.21
N ARG A 323 21.11 -8.08 -0.42
CA ARG A 323 22.38 -8.01 -1.15
C ARG A 323 22.15 -7.84 -2.65
N PHE A 324 22.96 -7.00 -3.28
CA PHE A 324 23.11 -7.08 -4.74
C PHE A 324 23.91 -8.35 -5.08
N PRO A 325 23.64 -9.03 -6.21
CA PRO A 325 24.37 -10.26 -6.54
C PRO A 325 25.90 -10.05 -6.59
N GLU A 326 26.63 -10.83 -5.81
CA GLU A 326 28.10 -10.76 -5.76
C GLU A 326 28.71 -11.06 -7.14
N GLY A 327 29.70 -10.25 -7.54
CA GLY A 327 30.39 -10.38 -8.82
C GLY A 327 29.63 -9.86 -10.04
N ALA A 328 28.35 -9.46 -9.90
CA ALA A 328 27.64 -8.78 -10.96
C ALA A 328 28.12 -7.32 -11.10
N PRO A 329 28.20 -6.77 -12.33
CA PRO A 329 28.53 -5.36 -12.52
C PRO A 329 27.45 -4.49 -11.88
N GLN A 330 27.87 -3.56 -11.03
CA GLN A 330 26.95 -2.58 -10.45
C GLN A 330 26.36 -1.73 -11.60
N PRO A 331 25.04 -1.50 -11.63
CA PRO A 331 24.42 -0.63 -12.61
C PRO A 331 25.04 0.77 -12.52
N VAL A 332 25.52 1.29 -13.64
CA VAL A 332 26.05 2.66 -13.68
C VAL A 332 24.91 3.60 -13.37
N VAL A 333 25.07 4.37 -12.30
CA VAL A 333 24.19 5.49 -12.02
C VAL A 333 24.56 6.59 -13.00
N ASN A 334 23.97 6.58 -14.19
CA ASN A 334 23.97 7.80 -15.00
C ASN A 334 23.23 8.86 -14.16
N GLY A 335 23.94 9.90 -13.76
CA GLY A 335 23.44 11.00 -12.92
C GLY A 335 22.24 11.78 -13.49
N ALA A 336 21.58 11.25 -14.53
CA ALA A 336 20.43 11.79 -15.22
C ALA A 336 19.17 10.90 -15.12
N ALA A 337 19.16 9.85 -14.27
CA ALA A 337 18.01 8.93 -14.21
C ALA A 337 17.52 8.56 -12.79
N VAL A 338 17.69 9.42 -11.78
CA VAL A 338 16.79 9.52 -10.60
C VAL A 338 16.85 10.95 -10.00
N VAL A 339 16.68 11.96 -10.84
CA VAL A 339 15.96 13.18 -10.46
C VAL A 339 15.09 13.41 -11.68
N GLY A 340 13.84 12.97 -11.62
CA GLY A 340 12.87 13.70 -12.39
C GLY A 340 12.89 15.09 -11.76
N ASP A 341 13.53 16.04 -12.42
CA ASP A 341 13.00 17.40 -12.47
C ASP A 341 11.61 17.27 -13.13
N ALA A 342 10.66 16.72 -12.38
CA ALA A 342 9.41 17.42 -12.30
C ALA A 342 9.82 18.74 -11.65
N ASP A 343 9.48 19.85 -12.30
CA ASP A 343 9.22 21.06 -11.54
C ASP A 343 8.60 20.66 -10.20
N PRO A 344 8.95 21.31 -9.07
CA PRO A 344 8.05 21.27 -7.95
C PRO A 344 6.80 22.05 -8.38
N GLU A 345 5.96 21.44 -9.23
CA GLU A 345 4.57 21.37 -8.85
C GLU A 345 4.62 20.77 -7.46
N GLU A 346 4.54 21.65 -6.46
CA GLU A 346 4.29 21.29 -5.09
C GLU A 346 3.36 20.08 -5.13
N PRO A 347 3.75 18.90 -4.62
CA PRO A 347 2.73 17.94 -4.26
C PRO A 347 1.95 18.68 -3.19
N LEU A 348 0.78 19.23 -3.59
CA LEU A 348 -0.17 19.92 -2.73
C LEU A 348 -0.14 19.20 -1.41
N ALA A 349 0.35 19.94 -0.40
CA ALA A 349 0.67 19.41 0.91
C ALA A 349 -0.33 18.32 1.26
N LEU A 350 0.13 17.06 1.28
CA LEU A 350 -0.70 15.87 1.47
C LEU A 350 -1.70 16.20 2.57
N VAL A 351 -2.91 16.50 2.12
CA VAL A 351 -3.96 17.02 2.96
C VAL A 351 -4.15 15.96 4.03
N ASP A 352 -3.91 16.30 5.31
CA ASP A 352 -4.20 15.40 6.41
C ASP A 352 -5.68 15.01 6.27
N PRO A 353 -5.99 13.76 5.87
CA PRO A 353 -7.35 13.40 5.48
C PRO A 353 -8.34 13.58 6.63
N GLU A 354 -7.86 13.42 7.87
CA GLU A 354 -8.65 13.65 9.07
C GLU A 354 -8.90 15.15 9.29
N ALA A 355 -7.85 15.98 9.19
CA ALA A 355 -7.99 17.43 9.32
C ALA A 355 -8.88 18.03 8.22
N PHE A 356 -8.81 17.51 7.00
CA PHE A 356 -9.65 17.93 5.88
C PHE A 356 -11.11 17.60 6.10
N VAL A 357 -11.40 16.34 6.42
CA VAL A 357 -12.77 15.89 6.70
C VAL A 357 -13.34 16.65 7.90
N ALA A 358 -12.53 16.94 8.92
CA ALA A 358 -12.93 17.79 10.05
C ALA A 358 -13.23 19.25 9.63
N ALA A 359 -12.41 19.83 8.75
CA ALA A 359 -12.63 21.19 8.23
C ALA A 359 -13.87 21.26 7.31
N VAL A 360 -14.09 20.25 6.47
CA VAL A 360 -15.30 20.09 5.64
C VAL A 360 -16.54 19.99 6.55
N ALA A 361 -16.47 19.18 7.61
CA ALA A 361 -17.57 19.05 8.57
C ALA A 361 -17.89 20.38 9.28
N LEU A 362 -16.86 21.15 9.64
CA LEU A 362 -17.04 22.45 10.28
C LEU A 362 -17.73 23.46 9.36
N ASP A 363 -17.37 23.50 8.07
CA ASP A 363 -18.00 24.36 7.07
C ASP A 363 -19.43 23.92 6.72
N LEU A 364 -19.70 22.61 6.70
CA LEU A 364 -21.03 22.08 6.37
C LEU A 364 -22.08 22.31 7.45
N ARG A 365 -21.71 22.16 8.74
CA ARG A 365 -22.66 22.24 9.87
C ARG A 365 -23.65 23.42 9.80
N PRO A 366 -23.24 24.67 9.55
CA PRO A 366 -24.18 25.80 9.48
C PRO A 366 -24.96 25.90 8.15
N ARG A 367 -24.61 25.10 7.14
CA ARG A 367 -25.13 25.21 5.76
C ARG A 367 -25.93 23.99 5.30
N LEU A 368 -26.11 23.00 6.17
CA LEU A 368 -26.90 21.82 5.85
C LEU A 368 -28.36 22.21 5.58
N PRO A 369 -28.98 21.67 4.50
CA PRO A 369 -30.40 21.87 4.25
C PRO A 369 -31.27 21.36 5.40
N GLU A 370 -32.45 21.96 5.58
CA GLU A 370 -33.41 21.53 6.59
C GLU A 370 -33.75 20.04 6.43
N GLY A 371 -33.68 19.30 7.52
CA GLY A 371 -33.85 17.84 7.50
C GLY A 371 -32.59 17.04 7.15
N CYS A 372 -31.43 17.64 6.87
CA CYS A 372 -30.17 16.89 6.76
C CYS A 372 -29.39 16.89 8.09
N ALA A 373 -28.79 15.76 8.45
CA ALA A 373 -27.95 15.61 9.63
C ALA A 373 -26.55 15.12 9.26
N LEU A 374 -25.54 15.69 9.91
CA LEU A 374 -24.16 15.23 9.79
C LEU A 374 -24.00 13.89 10.54
N GLY A 375 -23.49 12.88 9.84
CA GLY A 375 -23.26 11.53 10.34
C GLY A 375 -21.88 11.32 10.96
N GLU A 376 -21.53 10.04 11.15
CA GLU A 376 -20.33 9.60 11.83
C GLU A 376 -19.05 9.99 11.04
N LEU A 377 -18.09 10.61 11.73
CA LEU A 377 -16.75 10.85 11.20
C LEU A 377 -15.89 9.62 11.54
N ARG A 378 -15.50 8.84 10.53
CA ARG A 378 -14.59 7.70 10.72
C ARG A 378 -13.26 7.98 10.02
N GLY A 379 -12.22 8.06 10.84
CA GLY A 379 -10.83 8.17 10.39
C GLY A 379 -10.11 6.83 10.51
N GLY A 380 -9.38 6.46 9.46
CA GLY A 380 -8.43 5.35 9.44
C GLY A 380 -7.24 5.68 8.54
N GLN A 381 -6.13 4.94 8.67
CA GLN A 381 -4.86 5.27 8.00
C GLN A 381 -4.91 5.28 6.45
N GLU A 382 -5.97 4.73 5.83
CA GLU A 382 -6.11 4.62 4.36
C GLU A 382 -7.39 5.26 3.79
N LEU A 383 -8.33 5.69 4.65
CA LEU A 383 -9.64 6.22 4.23
C LEU A 383 -10.21 7.10 5.34
N CYS A 384 -10.48 8.37 5.03
CA CYS A 384 -11.25 9.26 5.90
C CYS A 384 -12.51 9.70 5.16
N TYR A 385 -13.65 9.64 5.85
CA TYR A 385 -14.91 10.07 5.25
C TYR A 385 -15.83 10.79 6.24
N LEU A 386 -16.68 11.65 5.67
CA LEU A 386 -17.79 12.32 6.33
C LEU A 386 -19.09 11.88 5.68
N GLN A 387 -20.12 11.58 6.47
CA GLN A 387 -21.45 11.29 5.95
C GLN A 387 -22.46 12.40 6.25
N VAL A 388 -23.41 12.62 5.34
CA VAL A 388 -24.60 13.45 5.55
C VAL A 388 -25.83 12.60 5.24
N HIS A 389 -26.74 12.52 6.22
CA HIS A 389 -27.96 11.73 6.15
C HIS A 389 -29.18 12.64 6.02
N PRO A 390 -30.02 12.45 5.00
CA PRO A 390 -31.32 13.10 4.94
C PRO A 390 -32.32 12.48 5.93
N ALA A 391 -33.22 13.30 6.46
CA ALA A 391 -34.23 12.92 7.45
C ALA A 391 -35.12 11.81 6.89
N GLY A 392 -35.34 10.77 7.71
CA GLY A 392 -36.15 9.61 7.32
C GLY A 392 -35.48 8.62 6.34
N TRP A 393 -34.25 8.90 5.87
CA TRP A 393 -33.50 8.06 4.91
C TRP A 393 -32.15 7.55 5.46
N HIS A 394 -31.88 7.72 6.75
CA HIS A 394 -30.61 7.38 7.42
C HIS A 394 -30.10 5.94 7.20
N HIS A 395 -30.97 4.98 6.89
CA HIS A 395 -30.62 3.59 6.56
C HIS A 395 -30.77 3.21 5.08
N LEU A 396 -31.12 4.18 4.24
CA LEU A 396 -31.45 3.97 2.82
C LEU A 396 -30.47 4.71 1.93
N ALA A 397 -30.15 5.97 2.24
CA ALA A 397 -29.22 6.78 1.45
C ALA A 397 -28.41 7.75 2.32
N HIS A 398 -27.19 8.02 1.90
CA HIS A 398 -26.34 9.05 2.48
C HIS A 398 -25.44 9.67 1.40
N TYR A 399 -24.99 10.88 1.67
CA TYR A 399 -23.94 11.53 0.90
C TYR A 399 -22.63 11.40 1.66
N GLU A 400 -21.52 11.20 0.97
CA GLU A 400 -20.20 11.15 1.60
C GLU A 400 -19.19 12.06 0.92
N VAL A 401 -18.30 12.63 1.73
CA VAL A 401 -17.02 13.17 1.26
C VAL A 401 -15.96 12.16 1.63
N LEU A 402 -15.23 11.69 0.64
CA LEU A 402 -14.20 10.66 0.78
C LEU A 402 -12.84 11.26 0.44
N VAL A 403 -11.86 11.05 1.33
CA VAL A 403 -10.46 11.39 1.06
C VAL A 403 -9.65 10.10 1.05
N ARG A 404 -9.00 9.82 -0.09
CA ARG A 404 -8.10 8.68 -0.27
C ARG A 404 -6.85 9.09 -1.04
N GLY A 405 -5.74 9.26 -0.32
CA GLY A 405 -4.50 9.76 -0.94
C GLY A 405 -4.66 11.23 -1.34
N ASP A 406 -4.55 11.50 -2.63
CA ASP A 406 -4.73 12.80 -3.29
C ASP A 406 -6.13 12.97 -3.90
N ALA A 407 -6.97 11.93 -3.88
CA ALA A 407 -8.31 11.98 -4.43
C ALA A 407 -9.33 12.39 -3.36
N VAL A 408 -10.08 13.46 -3.65
CA VAL A 408 -11.30 13.84 -2.93
C VAL A 408 -12.50 13.54 -3.82
N SER A 409 -13.45 12.74 -3.32
CA SER A 409 -14.73 12.51 -4.01
C SER A 409 -15.91 12.91 -3.14
N VAL A 410 -16.96 13.34 -3.82
CA VAL A 410 -18.28 13.55 -3.24
C VAL A 410 -19.19 12.49 -3.85
N ASP A 411 -19.67 11.58 -3.00
CA ASP A 411 -20.39 10.39 -3.45
C ASP A 411 -21.83 10.38 -2.92
N PHE A 412 -22.76 9.87 -3.72
CA PHE A 412 -24.10 9.46 -3.27
C PHE A 412 -24.16 7.95 -3.12
N HIS A 413 -24.48 7.51 -1.90
CA HIS A 413 -24.49 6.12 -1.48
C HIS A 413 -25.91 5.67 -1.13
N ARG A 414 -26.23 4.42 -1.49
CA ARG A 414 -27.51 3.77 -1.16
C ARG A 414 -27.30 2.35 -0.68
N GLU A 415 -28.02 1.95 0.35
CA GLU A 415 -28.19 0.54 0.71
C GLU A 415 -29.53 0.04 0.16
N LEU A 416 -29.50 -0.69 -0.95
CA LEU A 416 -30.68 -1.32 -1.54
C LEU A 416 -31.04 -2.57 -0.74
N ARG A 417 -32.13 -2.50 0.04
CA ARG A 417 -32.66 -3.65 0.79
C ARG A 417 -33.32 -4.70 -0.12
N ALA A 418 -33.73 -4.30 -1.33
CA ALA A 418 -34.41 -5.10 -2.35
C ALA A 418 -33.60 -5.14 -3.68
N PRO A 419 -32.66 -6.09 -3.86
CA PRO A 419 -31.78 -6.17 -5.04
C PRO A 419 -32.51 -6.23 -6.40
N GLU A 420 -33.72 -6.78 -6.42
CA GLU A 420 -34.59 -6.89 -7.59
C GLU A 420 -35.07 -5.53 -8.12
N ARG A 421 -35.06 -4.49 -7.29
CA ARG A 421 -35.39 -3.11 -7.68
C ARG A 421 -34.22 -2.35 -8.27
N ARG A 422 -33.01 -2.95 -8.29
CA ARG A 422 -31.77 -2.32 -8.79
C ARG A 422 -31.90 -1.71 -10.19
N PRO A 423 -32.49 -2.37 -11.21
CA PRO A 423 -32.61 -1.79 -12.55
C PRO A 423 -33.47 -0.52 -12.59
N ALA A 424 -34.53 -0.46 -11.78
CA ALA A 424 -35.40 0.72 -11.68
C ALA A 424 -34.66 1.90 -11.03
N VAL A 425 -33.79 1.61 -10.05
CA VAL A 425 -32.95 2.60 -9.39
C VAL A 425 -31.83 3.10 -10.30
N GLU A 426 -31.16 2.20 -11.04
CA GLU A 426 -30.18 2.53 -12.08
C GLU A 426 -30.81 3.45 -13.14
N ALA A 427 -32.02 3.12 -13.60
CA ALA A 427 -32.74 3.94 -14.57
C ALA A 427 -33.12 5.33 -14.01
N ALA A 428 -33.57 5.41 -12.76
CA ALA A 428 -33.89 6.68 -12.11
C ALA A 428 -32.64 7.57 -11.94
N LEU A 429 -31.50 6.98 -11.56
CA LEU A 429 -30.23 7.70 -11.40
C LEU A 429 -29.59 8.09 -12.73
N ALA A 430 -29.71 7.25 -13.76
CA ALA A 430 -29.24 7.56 -15.11
C ALA A 430 -29.91 8.81 -15.67
N GLN A 431 -31.18 9.06 -15.33
CA GLN A 431 -31.91 10.26 -15.72
C GLN A 431 -31.44 11.53 -14.99
N LEU A 432 -30.78 11.39 -13.83
CA LEU A 432 -30.21 12.52 -13.09
C LEU A 432 -28.80 12.88 -13.57
N LEU A 433 -28.09 11.95 -14.21
CA LEU A 433 -26.71 12.15 -14.64
C LEU A 433 -26.51 13.40 -15.53
N PRO A 434 -27.38 13.73 -16.51
CA PRO A 434 -27.22 14.94 -17.30
C PRO A 434 -27.27 16.21 -16.45
N ALA A 435 -28.23 16.30 -15.51
CA ALA A 435 -28.37 17.46 -14.63
C ALA A 435 -27.18 17.58 -13.66
N VAL A 436 -26.64 16.47 -13.18
CA VAL A 436 -25.42 16.48 -12.34
C VAL A 436 -24.21 16.91 -13.16
N ARG A 437 -24.05 16.43 -14.39
CA ARG A 437 -22.96 16.86 -15.28
C ARG A 437 -23.02 18.35 -15.62
N GLU A 438 -24.22 18.89 -15.83
CA GLU A 438 -24.43 20.33 -16.02
C GLU A 438 -24.06 21.14 -14.78
N THR A 439 -24.31 20.59 -13.58
CA THR A 439 -23.98 21.22 -12.29
C THR A 439 -22.47 21.19 -12.00
N PHE A 440 -21.76 20.20 -12.55
CA PHE A 440 -20.34 19.93 -12.32
C PHE A 440 -19.56 19.78 -13.64
N PRO A 441 -19.50 20.82 -14.50
CA PRO A 441 -18.94 20.71 -15.85
C PRO A 441 -17.43 20.48 -15.86
N GLU A 442 -16.74 20.92 -14.82
CA GLU A 442 -15.28 20.84 -14.67
C GLU A 442 -14.82 19.57 -13.91
N GLN A 443 -15.76 18.72 -13.48
CA GLN A 443 -15.46 17.53 -12.67
C GLN A 443 -15.83 16.25 -13.40
N ALA A 444 -15.07 15.17 -13.15
CA ALA A 444 -15.44 13.86 -13.65
C ALA A 444 -16.64 13.32 -12.86
N VAL A 445 -17.79 13.20 -13.54
CA VAL A 445 -19.03 12.65 -12.98
C VAL A 445 -19.27 11.24 -13.54
N GLU A 446 -19.26 10.25 -12.65
CA GLU A 446 -19.39 8.82 -12.99
C GLU A 446 -20.61 8.19 -12.29
N LEU A 447 -21.36 7.36 -13.03
CA LEU A 447 -22.30 6.40 -12.45
C LEU A 447 -21.56 5.09 -12.19
N THR A 448 -21.30 4.77 -10.92
CA THR A 448 -20.48 3.60 -10.55
C THR A 448 -21.35 2.38 -10.21
N GLY A 449 -22.14 1.90 -11.18
CA GLY A 449 -23.07 0.77 -11.01
C GLY A 449 -22.42 -0.60 -10.71
N THR A 450 -21.17 -0.69 -10.30
CA THR A 450 -20.41 -1.94 -10.07
C THR A 450 -20.02 -2.16 -8.61
N ARG A 451 -20.17 -1.17 -7.72
CA ARG A 451 -19.97 -1.32 -6.27
C ARG A 451 -21.32 -1.29 -5.58
N VAL A 452 -21.62 -2.29 -4.76
CA VAL A 452 -22.93 -2.62 -4.18
C VAL A 452 -23.65 -1.45 -3.47
N PHE A 453 -22.97 -0.33 -3.21
CA PHE A 453 -23.47 0.78 -2.39
C PHE A 453 -23.21 2.20 -2.93
N ARG A 454 -22.42 2.36 -4.01
CA ARG A 454 -22.02 3.68 -4.55
C ARG A 454 -22.61 3.87 -5.93
N TRP A 455 -23.26 5.00 -6.15
CA TRP A 455 -24.13 5.17 -7.32
C TRP A 455 -23.71 6.33 -8.21
N LEU A 456 -23.30 7.44 -7.60
CA LEU A 456 -22.86 8.64 -8.29
C LEU A 456 -21.62 9.18 -7.59
N THR A 457 -20.58 9.47 -8.37
CA THR A 457 -19.32 10.02 -7.88
C THR A 457 -19.01 11.29 -8.65
N VAL A 458 -18.82 12.39 -7.92
CA VAL A 458 -18.21 13.62 -8.44
C VAL A 458 -16.76 13.64 -7.94
N ARG A 459 -15.80 13.49 -8.85
CA ARG A 459 -14.37 13.58 -8.51
C ARG A 459 -13.93 15.03 -8.51
N LEU A 460 -13.34 15.45 -7.40
CA LEU A 460 -12.76 16.78 -7.25
C LEU A 460 -11.26 16.75 -7.60
N GLY A 461 -10.70 17.93 -7.91
CA GLY A 461 -9.26 18.07 -8.18
C GLY A 461 -8.39 17.68 -6.96
N THR A 462 -7.12 17.38 -7.23
CA THR A 462 -6.13 16.98 -6.20
C THR A 462 -5.68 18.16 -5.33
N ASP A 463 -6.05 19.39 -5.70
CA ASP A 463 -5.67 20.67 -5.06
C ASP A 463 -6.74 21.28 -4.15
N GLU A 464 -7.86 20.57 -3.95
CA GLU A 464 -9.06 21.21 -3.45
C GLU A 464 -9.06 21.54 -1.97
N ARG A 465 -9.66 22.69 -1.64
CA ARG A 465 -9.83 23.19 -0.26
C ARG A 465 -11.09 22.58 0.39
N PRO A 466 -11.12 22.40 1.72
CA PRO A 466 -12.31 21.90 2.45
C PRO A 466 -13.62 22.60 2.07
N GLY A 467 -13.60 23.92 1.90
CA GLY A 467 -14.80 24.69 1.54
C GLY A 467 -15.34 24.39 0.13
N ARG A 468 -14.48 23.97 -0.82
CA ARG A 468 -14.94 23.54 -2.15
C ARG A 468 -15.57 22.15 -2.11
N ALA A 469 -14.99 21.22 -1.34
CA ALA A 469 -15.60 19.91 -1.13
C ALA A 469 -16.96 20.01 -0.42
N ALA A 470 -17.08 20.88 0.59
CA ALA A 470 -18.33 21.19 1.25
C ALA A 470 -19.37 21.80 0.27
N ALA A 471 -18.96 22.77 -0.54
CA ALA A 471 -19.84 23.37 -1.55
C ALA A 471 -20.29 22.37 -2.62
N ALA A 472 -19.41 21.47 -3.04
CA ALA A 472 -19.74 20.41 -4.00
C ALA A 472 -20.72 19.40 -3.41
N LEU A 473 -20.54 18.98 -2.14
CA LEU A 473 -21.49 18.13 -1.44
C LEU A 473 -22.87 18.79 -1.31
N LEU A 474 -22.94 20.06 -0.93
CA LEU A 474 -24.20 20.79 -0.82
C LEU A 474 -24.92 20.91 -2.17
N ARG A 475 -24.20 21.25 -3.24
CA ARG A 475 -24.77 21.29 -4.60
C ARG A 475 -25.29 19.91 -5.03
N LEU A 476 -24.53 18.86 -4.74
CA LEU A 476 -24.95 17.50 -5.05
C LEU A 476 -26.23 17.12 -4.31
N ILE A 477 -26.33 17.44 -3.01
CA ILE A 477 -27.54 17.21 -2.20
C ILE A 477 -28.73 17.97 -2.79
N GLU A 478 -28.58 19.27 -3.04
CA GLU A 478 -29.62 20.14 -3.58
C GLU A 478 -30.20 19.63 -4.91
N HIS A 479 -29.33 19.17 -5.81
CA HIS A 479 -29.73 18.78 -7.16
C HIS A 479 -30.23 17.34 -7.26
N THR A 480 -29.95 16.50 -6.26
CA THR A 480 -30.30 15.08 -6.31
C THR A 480 -31.38 14.69 -5.31
N PHE A 481 -31.40 15.25 -4.10
CA PHE A 481 -32.20 14.71 -2.99
C PHE A 481 -33.71 14.75 -3.26
N ALA A 482 -34.28 15.92 -3.55
CA ALA A 482 -35.72 16.06 -3.79
C ALA A 482 -36.21 15.20 -4.96
N ARG A 483 -35.42 15.16 -6.05
CA ARG A 483 -35.72 14.37 -7.26
C ARG A 483 -35.61 12.87 -7.02
N LEU A 484 -34.71 12.45 -6.13
CA LEU A 484 -34.56 11.05 -5.74
C LEU A 484 -35.67 10.60 -4.80
N VAL A 485 -36.07 11.43 -3.83
CA VAL A 485 -37.19 11.13 -2.94
C VAL A 485 -38.47 10.92 -3.76
N GLU A 486 -38.83 11.87 -4.62
CA GLU A 486 -40.02 11.77 -5.48
C GLU A 486 -40.05 10.47 -6.32
N ARG A 487 -38.89 10.04 -6.83
CA ARG A 487 -38.78 8.90 -7.74
C ARG A 487 -38.57 7.56 -7.04
N LEU A 488 -38.10 7.58 -5.80
CA LEU A 488 -37.73 6.38 -5.03
C LEU A 488 -38.59 6.18 -3.78
N GLU A 489 -39.58 7.04 -3.52
CA GLU A 489 -40.55 6.89 -2.43
C GLU A 489 -41.25 5.54 -2.43
N GLY A 490 -41.59 5.00 -3.61
CA GLY A 490 -42.16 3.64 -3.76
C GLY A 490 -41.17 2.48 -3.64
N VAL A 491 -39.89 2.76 -3.36
CA VAL A 491 -38.79 1.79 -3.15
C VAL A 491 -38.22 1.92 -1.72
N ARG A 492 -38.95 2.62 -0.83
CA ARG A 492 -38.56 2.89 0.56
C ARG A 492 -38.81 1.69 1.48
N ASP A 493 -39.92 1.00 1.25
CA ASP A 493 -40.31 -0.27 1.88
C ASP A 493 -39.65 -1.45 1.15
#